data_AF-A0A011NKW6-F1
#
_entry.id   AF-A0A011NKW6-F1
#
_cell.length_a   1.000
_cell.length_b   1.000
_cell.length_c   1.000
_cell.angle_alpha   90.00
_cell.angle_beta   90.00
_cell.angle_gamma   90.00
#
_symmetry.space_group_name_H-M   'P 1'
#
loop_
_entity.id
_entity.type
_entity.pdbx_description
1 polymer ?
#
loop_
_entity_poly.entity_id
_entity_poly.type
_entity_poly.pdbx_seq_one_letter_code
_entity_poly.pdbx_strand_id
1 'polypeptide(L)'
;MNGNTTLQASDDFDEAPVWSPEDFALAVHRVDLQTTAMKKQKINITLDPDVLAWFKQQARGRGYQTLINAALRQAMQKSTIEETLRRVIREELHSA
;
A
#
# COMPACT_ATOMS: atom_id res chain seq x y z
N MET A 1 -2.50 -11.74 -41.32
CA MET A 1 -3.85 -12.32 -41.29
C MET A 1 -3.82 -13.57 -40.45
N ASN A 2 -4.07 -13.45 -39.16
CA ASN A 2 -4.29 -14.55 -38.21
C ASN A 2 -5.04 -13.86 -37.06
N GLY A 3 -6.36 -13.92 -36.90
CA GLY A 3 -7.27 -15.04 -37.03
C GLY A 3 -8.00 -15.11 -35.69
N ASN A 4 -9.18 -14.48 -35.64
CA ASN A 4 -10.30 -14.72 -34.71
C ASN A 4 -10.04 -15.01 -33.22
N THR A 5 -9.71 -13.99 -32.42
CA THR A 5 -10.22 -13.93 -31.04
C THR A 5 -11.68 -13.50 -31.08
N THR A 6 -12.56 -14.41 -31.49
CA THR A 6 -14.00 -14.27 -31.26
C THR A 6 -14.26 -14.91 -29.91
N LEU A 7 -14.21 -14.11 -28.84
CA LEU A 7 -14.93 -14.49 -27.63
C LEU A 7 -16.39 -14.54 -28.05
N GLN A 8 -17.02 -15.73 -28.00
CA GLN A 8 -18.48 -15.77 -28.02
C GLN A 8 -18.91 -15.10 -26.73
N ALA A 9 -19.17 -13.79 -26.80
CA ALA A 9 -20.05 -13.16 -25.83
C ALA A 9 -21.38 -13.89 -25.99
N SER A 10 -21.76 -14.65 -24.98
CA SER A 10 -23.16 -15.03 -24.83
C SER A 10 -23.98 -13.74 -24.90
N ASP A 11 -25.01 -13.71 -25.75
CA ASP A 11 -25.97 -12.59 -25.78
C ASP A 11 -26.81 -12.51 -24.48
N ASP A 12 -26.55 -13.42 -23.53
CA ASP A 12 -27.08 -13.41 -22.18
C ASP A 12 -26.17 -12.55 -21.28
N PHE A 13 -26.62 -11.34 -20.96
CA PHE A 13 -25.89 -10.33 -20.20
C PHE A 13 -25.56 -10.74 -18.75
N ASP A 14 -26.07 -11.89 -18.28
CA ASP A 14 -25.83 -12.45 -16.95
C ASP A 14 -24.73 -13.52 -16.90
N GLU A 15 -24.22 -14.01 -18.03
CA GLU A 15 -23.16 -15.03 -18.05
C GLU A 15 -21.79 -14.38 -18.18
N ALA A 16 -21.16 -14.10 -17.03
CA ALA A 16 -19.78 -13.64 -17.01
C ALA A 16 -18.86 -14.70 -17.64
N PRO A 17 -17.91 -14.29 -18.51
CA PRO A 17 -17.03 -15.23 -19.19
C PRO A 17 -16.20 -16.02 -18.15
N VAL A 18 -15.97 -17.30 -18.44
CA VAL A 18 -15.12 -18.16 -17.61
C VAL A 18 -13.68 -17.66 -17.70
N TRP A 19 -13.06 -17.33 -16.56
CA TRP A 19 -11.69 -16.82 -16.53
C TRP A 19 -10.70 -17.91 -16.91
N SER A 20 -9.86 -17.64 -17.91
CA SER A 20 -8.78 -18.53 -18.33
C SER A 20 -7.47 -18.24 -17.57
N PRO A 21 -6.52 -19.18 -17.51
CA PRO A 21 -5.19 -18.93 -16.97
C PRO A 21 -4.43 -17.79 -17.67
N GLU A 22 -4.64 -17.59 -18.99
CA GLU A 22 -4.05 -16.45 -19.71
C GLU A 22 -4.64 -15.10 -19.28
N ASP A 23 -5.92 -15.05 -18.88
CA ASP A 23 -6.53 -13.82 -18.34
C ASP A 23 -5.90 -13.43 -17.00
N PHE A 24 -5.59 -14.42 -16.14
CA PHE A 24 -4.89 -14.18 -14.88
C PHE A 24 -3.46 -13.67 -15.08
N ALA A 25 -2.78 -14.07 -16.16
CA ALA A 25 -1.43 -13.59 -16.45
C ALA A 25 -1.40 -12.10 -16.79
N LEU A 26 -2.51 -11.55 -17.31
CA LEU A 26 -2.68 -10.13 -17.60
C LEU A 26 -3.24 -9.33 -16.42
N ALA A 27 -3.59 -9.98 -15.32
CA ALA A 27 -4.21 -9.32 -14.17
C ALA A 27 -3.25 -8.32 -13.50
N VAL A 28 -3.68 -7.07 -13.36
CA VAL A 28 -2.94 -6.01 -12.65
C VAL A 28 -3.58 -5.76 -11.30
N HIS A 29 -2.81 -5.96 -10.22
CA HIS A 29 -3.26 -5.67 -8.88
C HIS A 29 -3.47 -4.15 -8.68
N ARG A 30 -4.73 -3.76 -8.46
CA ARG A 30 -5.16 -2.39 -8.16
C ARG A 30 -5.80 -2.33 -6.78
N VAL A 31 -5.53 -1.25 -6.06
CA VAL A 31 -6.21 -0.91 -4.80
C VAL A 31 -6.84 0.45 -5.03
N ASP A 32 -8.16 0.56 -4.84
CA ASP A 32 -8.91 1.82 -5.06
C ASP A 32 -8.70 2.40 -6.48
N LEU A 33 -8.79 1.55 -7.52
CA LEU A 33 -8.53 1.87 -8.94
C LEU A 33 -7.11 2.38 -9.27
N GLN A 34 -6.26 2.58 -8.26
CA GLN A 34 -4.87 2.99 -8.42
C GLN A 34 -3.98 1.75 -8.60
N THR A 35 -3.12 1.77 -9.60
CA THR A 35 -2.05 0.77 -9.75
C THR A 35 -1.07 0.95 -8.59
N THR A 36 -1.16 0.07 -7.59
CA THR A 36 -0.23 0.07 -6.46
C THR A 36 1.13 -0.44 -6.93
N ALA A 37 2.02 0.48 -7.29
CA ALA A 37 3.41 0.17 -7.66
C ALA A 37 4.25 -0.27 -6.45
N MET A 38 3.82 0.04 -5.22
CA MET A 38 4.57 -0.28 -4.01
C MET A 38 4.40 -1.75 -3.61
N LYS A 39 5.28 -2.59 -4.14
CA LYS A 39 5.57 -3.89 -3.54
C LYS A 39 6.23 -3.66 -2.17
N LYS A 40 5.69 -4.26 -1.12
CA LYS A 40 6.30 -4.23 0.21
C LYS A 40 7.66 -4.91 0.13
N GLN A 41 8.74 -4.22 0.49
CA GLN A 41 10.06 -4.83 0.60
C GLN A 41 10.17 -5.58 1.92
N LYS A 42 10.55 -6.86 1.88
CA LYS A 42 10.84 -7.65 3.07
C LYS A 42 12.27 -7.33 3.52
N ILE A 43 12.41 -6.78 4.71
CA ILE A 43 13.70 -6.49 5.35
C ILE A 43 13.78 -7.22 6.69
N ASN A 44 14.99 -7.49 7.16
CA ASN A 44 15.24 -7.98 8.51
C ASN A 44 15.59 -6.78 9.40
N ILE A 45 14.81 -6.56 10.46
CA ILE A 45 15.04 -5.50 11.45
C ILE A 45 14.92 -6.10 12.84
N THR A 46 15.80 -5.67 13.76
CA THR A 46 15.70 -6.01 15.18
C THR A 46 14.73 -5.05 15.85
N LEU A 47 13.79 -5.59 16.62
CA LEU A 47 12.82 -4.84 17.41
C LEU A 47 12.82 -5.39 18.83
N ASP A 48 12.61 -4.51 19.80
CA ASP A 48 12.52 -4.91 21.20
C ASP A 48 11.30 -5.83 21.43
N PRO A 49 11.43 -6.81 22.35
CA PRO A 49 10.39 -7.82 22.55
C PRO A 49 9.08 -7.25 23.09
N ASP A 50 9.14 -6.17 23.86
CA ASP A 50 7.99 -5.45 24.41
C ASP A 50 7.21 -4.70 23.32
N VAL A 51 7.91 -4.03 22.40
CA VAL A 51 7.31 -3.37 21.23
C VAL A 51 6.59 -4.40 20.37
N LEU A 52 7.22 -5.55 20.12
CA LEU A 52 6.60 -6.63 19.35
C LEU A 52 5.37 -7.20 20.07
N ALA A 53 5.43 -7.38 21.39
CA ALA A 53 4.31 -7.85 22.20
C ALA A 53 3.13 -6.88 22.15
N TRP A 54 3.39 -5.58 22.26
CA TRP A 54 2.38 -4.52 22.17
C TRP A 54 1.63 -4.54 20.83
N PHE A 55 2.36 -4.56 19.71
CA PHE A 55 1.74 -4.62 18.39
C PHE A 55 1.00 -5.94 18.12
N LYS A 56 1.48 -7.06 18.66
CA LYS A 56 0.78 -8.35 18.59
C LYS A 56 -0.54 -8.33 19.36
N GLN A 57 -0.60 -7.69 20.52
CA GLN A 57 -1.84 -7.54 21.29
C GLN A 57 -2.86 -6.64 20.57
N GLN A 58 -2.38 -5.60 19.89
CA GLN A 58 -3.23 -4.67 19.14
C GLN A 58 -3.74 -5.25 17.81
N ALA A 59 -3.09 -6.30 17.30
CA ALA A 59 -3.42 -6.99 16.05
C ALA A 59 -4.71 -7.86 16.18
N ARG A 60 -5.86 -7.24 16.46
CA ARG A 60 -7.19 -7.88 16.50
C ARG A 60 -7.72 -8.22 15.09
N GLY A 61 -6.95 -8.93 14.27
CA GLY A 61 -7.29 -9.31 12.89
C GLY A 61 -6.55 -8.54 11.79
N ARG A 62 -5.85 -7.45 12.13
CA ARG A 62 -4.90 -6.78 11.23
C ARG A 62 -3.49 -7.27 11.56
N GLY A 63 -2.68 -7.69 10.58
CA GLY A 63 -1.32 -8.16 10.87
C GLY A 63 -0.47 -7.11 11.60
N TYR A 64 0.26 -7.51 12.64
CA TYR A 64 1.10 -6.61 13.46
C TYR A 64 2.11 -5.82 12.62
N GLN A 65 2.62 -6.40 11.53
CA GLN A 65 3.50 -5.71 10.59
C GLN A 65 2.84 -4.50 9.91
N THR A 66 1.53 -4.56 9.67
CA THR A 66 0.76 -3.44 9.11
C THR A 66 0.68 -2.29 10.11
N LEU A 67 0.52 -2.60 11.40
CA LEU A 67 0.48 -1.60 12.47
C LEU A 67 1.85 -0.94 12.65
N ILE A 68 2.94 -1.73 12.65
CA ILE A 68 4.31 -1.22 12.70
C ILE A 68 4.57 -0.27 11.52
N ASN A 69 4.21 -0.69 10.30
CA ASN A 69 4.40 0.16 9.12
C ASN A 69 3.56 1.45 9.18
N ALA A 70 2.34 1.41 9.75
CA ALA A 70 1.52 2.60 9.95
C ALA A 70 2.16 3.57 10.95
N ALA A 71 2.69 3.06 12.06
CA ALA A 71 3.40 3.87 13.06
C ALA A 71 4.66 4.54 12.47
N LEU A 72 5.45 3.80 11.69
CA LEU A 72 6.62 4.34 10.99
C LEU A 72 6.24 5.48 10.02
N ARG A 73 5.16 5.32 9.26
CA ARG A 73 4.65 6.38 8.37
C ARG A 73 4.21 7.62 9.14
N GLN A 74 3.53 7.45 10.28
CA GLN A 74 3.13 8.56 11.12
C GLN A 74 4.35 9.30 11.71
N ALA A 75 5.39 8.57 12.11
CA ALA A 75 6.63 9.16 12.60
C ALA A 75 7.33 10.00 11.51
N MET A 76 7.41 9.49 10.27
CA MET A 76 7.95 10.23 9.13
C MET A 76 7.19 11.55 8.88
N GLN A 77 5.86 11.53 8.97
CA GLN A 77 5.06 12.75 8.78
C GLN A 77 5.31 13.77 9.90
N LYS A 78 5.42 13.32 11.16
CA LYS A 78 5.72 14.20 12.29
C LYS A 78 7.09 14.86 12.15
N SER A 79 8.13 14.12 11.77
CA SER A 79 9.47 14.69 11.58
C SER A 79 9.49 15.74 10.47
N THR A 80 8.76 15.51 9.37
CA THR A 80 8.67 16.51 8.29
C THR A 80 8.00 17.81 8.73
N ILE A 81 6.96 17.72 9.56
CA ILE A 81 6.25 18.90 10.08
C ILE A 81 7.13 19.66 11.06
N GLU A 82 7.77 18.98 12.00
CA GLU A 82 8.67 19.60 12.98
C GLU A 82 9.83 20.34 12.31
N GLU A 83 10.44 19.72 11.30
CA GLU A 83 11.54 20.33 10.55
C GLU A 83 11.08 21.54 9.72
N THR A 84 9.89 21.46 9.11
CA THR A 84 9.29 22.59 8.40
C THR A 84 8.98 23.74 9.35
N LEU A 85 8.39 23.45 10.52
CA LEU A 85 8.10 24.46 11.54
C LEU A 85 9.36 25.13 12.07
N ARG A 86 10.42 24.37 12.35
CA ARG A 86 11.71 24.93 12.78
C ARG A 86 12.33 25.83 11.72
N ARG A 87 12.20 25.48 10.44
CA ARG A 87 12.67 26.31 9.34
C ARG A 87 11.93 27.64 9.30
N VAL A 88 10.60 27.61 9.30
CA VAL A 88 9.76 28.81 9.24
C VAL A 88 10.03 29.72 10.44
N ILE A 89 10.08 29.18 11.67
CA ILE A 89 10.38 29.97 12.87
C ILE A 89 11.76 30.65 12.76
N ARG A 90 12.76 29.95 12.20
CA ARG A 90 14.09 30.54 12.00
C ARG A 90 14.04 31.67 10.97
N GLU A 91 13.35 31.47 9.86
CA GLU A 91 13.21 32.50 8.81
C GLU A 91 12.54 33.77 9.35
N GLU A 92 11.45 33.62 10.11
CA GLU A 92 10.75 34.77 10.73
C GLU A 92 11.60 35.49 11.79
N LEU A 93 12.40 34.76 12.58
CA LEU A 93 13.33 35.35 13.56
C LEU A 93 14.54 36.05 12.93
N HIS A 94 14.93 35.70 11.69
CA HIS A 94 16.05 36.34 10.99
C HIS A 94 15.60 37.46 10.05
N SER A 95 14.30 37.54 9.75
CA SER A 95 13.72 38.57 8.90
C SER A 95 13.19 39.79 9.66
N ALA A 96 13.32 39.79 11.00
CA ALA A 96 13.02 40.89 11.92
C ALA A 96 14.31 41.54 12.45
#